data_AF-A0A1I5ADH0-F1
#
_entry.id   AF-A0A1I5ADH0-F1
#
_cell.length_a   1.000
_cell.length_b   1.000
_cell.length_c   1.000
_cell.angle_alpha   90.00
_cell.angle_beta   90.00
_cell.angle_gamma   90.00
#
_symmetry.space_group_name_H-M   'P 1'
#
loop_
_entity.id
_entity.type
_entity.pdbx_description
1 polymer ?
#
loop_
_entity_poly.entity_id
_entity_poly.type
_entity_poly.pdbx_seq_one_letter_code
_entity_poly.pdbx_strand_id
1 'polypeptide(L)'
;MTTIFICLSFIIIIILFRHNFLLIKTLKNLKKIESKDNNDTIGIIVIILIIVFLIPYLFTRSVFKEYNFSDTGEIGDTIGGITSPFINGIAAILVYIAFKEQKKSNDILTEEINIEKNKELENLETLKKVILYDLNVRIKPGAERIIIEIRKCLEELEDTNIKYYNDHVDFNDQIFKSNNLSSYLKIFNKEPKDFNVILNIYNRVNFIYKHTPLQISFKYPTDKNNMVFIDVPKKRRTTTIERHLAKKKIELELLINNTKSLIDNIDEILLKYE
;
A
#
# COMPACT_ATOMS: atom_id res chain seq x y z
N MET A 1 50.80 49.95 32.79
CA MET A 1 50.38 49.87 31.36
C MET A 1 49.75 48.52 31.03
N THR A 2 50.39 47.38 31.34
CA THR A 2 49.87 46.02 31.06
C THR A 2 48.58 45.66 31.82
N THR A 3 48.50 46.00 33.12
CA THR A 3 47.30 45.77 33.95
C THR A 3 46.07 46.55 33.45
N ILE A 4 46.27 47.76 32.93
CA ILE A 4 45.21 48.59 32.36
C ILE A 4 44.66 47.95 31.08
N PHE A 5 45.52 47.39 30.23
CA PHE A 5 45.11 46.68 29.01
C PHE A 5 44.36 45.37 29.30
N ILE A 6 44.78 44.62 30.33
CA ILE A 6 44.09 43.39 30.76
C ILE A 6 42.70 43.72 31.32
N CYS A 7 42.60 44.77 32.14
CA CYS A 7 41.30 45.25 32.61
C CYS A 7 40.43 45.72 31.44
N LEU A 8 40.99 46.41 30.44
CA LEU A 8 40.25 46.85 29.26
C LEU A 8 39.76 45.67 28.42
N SER A 9 40.59 44.65 28.21
CA SER A 9 40.19 43.44 27.46
C SER A 9 39.14 42.64 28.21
N PHE A 10 39.24 42.52 29.54
CA PHE A 10 38.21 41.90 30.36
C PHE A 10 36.89 42.67 30.30
N ILE A 11 36.96 44.01 30.35
CA ILE A 11 35.78 44.87 30.20
C ILE A 11 35.14 44.69 28.83
N ILE A 12 35.95 44.62 27.75
CA ILE A 12 35.44 44.38 26.39
C ILE A 12 34.81 42.98 26.28
N ILE A 13 35.43 41.95 26.87
CA ILE A 13 34.86 40.60 26.90
C ILE A 13 33.55 40.59 27.69
N ILE A 14 33.48 41.24 28.85
CA ILE A 14 32.25 41.35 29.65
C ILE A 14 31.16 42.13 28.90
N ILE A 15 31.52 43.19 28.17
CA ILE A 15 30.59 43.97 27.35
C ILE A 15 30.06 43.12 26.19
N LEU A 16 30.94 42.39 25.49
CA LEU A 16 30.55 41.48 24.42
C LEU A 16 29.68 40.35 24.96
N PHE A 17 30.02 39.78 26.12
CA PHE A 17 29.23 38.73 26.77
C PHE A 17 27.86 39.24 27.21
N ARG A 18 27.79 40.47 27.76
CA ARG A 18 26.53 41.11 28.18
C ARG A 18 25.66 41.49 26.99
N HIS A 19 26.27 41.98 25.91
CA HIS A 19 25.56 42.30 24.67
C HIS A 19 25.00 41.03 24.02
N ASN A 20 25.79 39.96 23.93
CA ASN A 20 25.34 38.66 23.43
C ASN A 20 24.28 38.02 24.33
N PHE A 21 24.39 38.14 25.65
CA PHE A 21 23.37 37.66 26.59
C PHE A 21 22.03 38.39 26.43
N LEU A 22 22.07 39.71 26.22
CA LEU A 22 20.87 40.51 25.91
C LEU A 22 20.27 40.12 24.56
N LEU A 23 21.10 39.85 23.56
CA LEU A 23 20.67 39.40 22.22
C LEU A 23 20.00 38.01 22.30
N ILE A 24 20.55 37.08 23.08
CA ILE A 24 19.94 35.76 23.33
C ILE A 24 18.62 35.91 24.10
N LYS A 25 18.53 36.86 25.05
CA LYS A 25 17.31 37.12 25.82
C LYS A 25 16.21 37.76 24.96
N THR A 26 16.55 38.67 24.05
CA THR A 26 15.59 39.25 23.10
C THR A 26 15.12 38.21 22.08
N LEU A 27 16.02 37.35 21.58
CA LEU A 27 15.66 36.23 20.72
C LEU A 27 14.75 35.21 21.42
N LYS A 28 15.01 34.88 22.69
CA LYS A 28 14.09 34.04 23.50
C LYS A 28 12.70 34.66 23.69
N ASN A 29 12.61 35.99 23.78
CA ASN A 29 11.33 36.69 23.91
C ASN A 29 10.56 36.74 22.58
N LEU A 30 11.26 36.76 21.44
CA LEU A 30 10.65 36.64 20.11
C LEU A 30 10.17 35.21 19.82
N LYS A 31 10.86 34.19 20.35
CA LYS A 31 10.51 32.76 20.23
C LYS A 31 9.25 32.33 21.02
N LYS A 32 8.60 33.25 21.73
CA LYS A 32 7.28 33.02 22.33
C LYS A 32 6.15 33.13 21.30
N ILE A 33 6.47 33.56 20.08
CA ILE A 33 5.55 33.65 18.95
C ILE A 33 6.11 32.72 17.87
N GLU A 34 5.37 31.65 17.61
CA GLU A 34 5.55 30.69 16.52
C GLU A 34 6.73 29.71 16.53
N SER A 35 6.39 28.57 15.95
CA SER A 35 7.00 27.26 16.08
C SER A 35 8.35 27.12 15.39
N LYS A 36 9.23 26.38 16.07
CA LYS A 36 10.27 25.49 15.53
C LYS A 36 11.14 26.12 14.44
N ASP A 37 12.11 26.93 14.87
CA ASP A 37 13.05 27.55 13.93
C ASP A 37 14.47 26.99 14.04
N ASN A 38 14.95 26.43 12.93
CA ASN A 38 16.30 25.90 12.72
C ASN A 38 17.39 27.00 12.80
N ASN A 39 16.98 28.27 12.71
CA ASN A 39 17.84 29.44 12.77
C ASN A 39 18.62 29.58 14.08
N ASP A 40 18.04 29.15 15.21
CA ASP A 40 18.72 29.21 16.51
C ASP A 40 19.92 28.25 16.60
N THR A 41 19.83 27.10 15.92
CA THR A 41 20.90 26.10 15.90
C THR A 41 22.06 26.57 15.03
N ILE A 42 21.77 27.22 13.91
CA ILE A 42 22.76 27.81 13.01
C ILE A 42 23.49 28.96 13.70
N GLY A 43 22.77 29.82 14.44
CA GLY A 43 23.37 30.91 15.22
C GLY A 43 24.36 30.40 16.28
N ILE A 44 24.02 29.33 17.00
CA ILE A 44 24.92 28.71 18.00
C ILE A 44 26.17 28.13 17.34
N ILE A 45 26.03 27.46 16.18
CA ILE A 45 27.17 26.89 15.45
C ILE A 45 28.12 28.01 14.98
N VAL A 46 27.61 29.09 14.40
CA VAL A 46 28.41 30.24 13.95
C VAL A 46 29.15 30.89 15.11
N ILE A 47 28.50 31.02 16.28
CA ILE A 47 29.13 31.58 17.49
C ILE A 47 30.26 30.67 18.01
N ILE A 48 30.04 29.35 18.06
CA ILE A 48 31.09 28.39 18.46
C ILE A 48 32.28 28.49 17.49
N LEU A 49 32.01 28.59 16.19
CA LEU A 49 33.04 28.73 15.15
C LEU A 49 33.85 30.01 15.35
N ILE A 50 33.18 31.14 15.60
CA ILE A 50 33.85 32.42 15.91
C ILE A 50 34.72 32.31 17.17
N ILE A 51 34.22 31.68 18.23
CA ILE A 51 34.95 31.50 19.49
C ILE A 51 36.21 30.63 19.30
N VAL A 52 36.10 29.55 18.53
CA VAL A 52 37.23 28.64 18.22
C VAL A 52 38.35 29.35 17.47
N PHE A 53 38.04 30.31 16.60
CA PHE A 53 39.07 31.09 15.89
C PHE A 53 39.56 32.31 16.68
N LEU A 54 38.69 32.95 17.47
CA LEU A 54 39.00 34.18 18.19
C LEU A 54 39.82 33.93 19.46
N ILE A 55 39.59 32.81 20.16
CA ILE A 55 40.32 32.47 21.39
C ILE A 55 41.82 32.28 21.11
N PRO A 56 42.26 31.41 20.19
CA PRO A 56 43.68 31.29 19.87
C PRO A 56 44.28 32.64 19.47
N TYR A 57 43.62 33.37 18.57
CA TYR A 57 44.10 34.68 18.10
C TYR A 57 44.33 35.70 19.24
N LEU A 58 43.45 35.74 20.23
CA LEU A 58 43.59 36.63 21.38
C LEU A 58 44.70 36.19 22.36
N PHE A 59 44.84 34.88 22.57
CA PHE A 59 45.82 34.32 23.51
C PHE A 59 47.22 34.14 22.92
N THR A 60 47.39 34.17 21.59
CA THR A 60 48.72 34.10 20.94
C THR A 60 49.42 35.47 20.84
N ARG A 61 48.80 36.57 21.29
CA ARG A 61 49.41 37.92 21.22
C ARG A 61 50.33 38.18 22.43
N SER A 62 51.51 38.77 22.17
CA SER A 62 52.59 39.17 23.09
C SER A 62 52.21 40.24 24.16
N VAL A 63 51.01 40.18 24.74
CA VAL A 63 50.63 41.01 25.89
C VAL A 63 51.07 40.35 27.21
N PHE A 64 51.27 39.02 27.20
CA PHE A 64 51.82 38.23 28.30
C PHE A 64 53.31 37.93 28.06
N LYS A 65 54.18 38.92 28.26
CA LYS A 65 55.64 38.74 28.08
C LYS A 65 56.27 37.73 29.06
N GLU A 66 55.58 37.43 30.17
CA GLU A 66 55.98 36.37 31.13
C GLU A 66 55.45 34.98 30.74
N TYR A 67 54.58 34.89 29.73
CA TYR A 67 54.11 33.65 29.11
C TYR A 67 54.49 33.66 27.62
N ASN A 68 55.79 33.81 27.35
CA ASN A 68 56.33 33.71 26.01
C ASN A 68 56.29 32.24 25.56
N PHE A 69 55.18 31.88 24.92
CA PHE A 69 54.96 30.54 24.41
C PHE A 69 55.47 30.33 22.98
N SER A 70 56.42 31.17 22.51
CA SER A 70 56.94 31.10 21.15
C SER A 70 57.66 29.78 20.82
N ASP A 71 57.95 28.95 21.83
CA ASP A 71 58.57 27.62 21.71
C ASP A 71 57.65 26.42 22.09
N THR A 72 56.34 26.60 22.32
CA THR A 72 55.60 25.57 23.07
C THR A 72 54.47 24.87 22.31
N GLY A 73 54.53 23.53 22.31
CA GLY A 73 53.34 22.68 22.23
C GLY A 73 52.30 23.00 23.33
N GLU A 74 52.72 23.71 24.38
CA GLU A 74 51.90 24.09 25.53
C GLU A 74 50.78 25.11 25.26
N ILE A 75 50.83 25.98 24.22
CA ILE A 75 49.67 26.84 23.90
C ILE A 75 48.51 25.97 23.42
N GLY A 76 48.80 25.04 22.51
CA GLY A 76 47.85 24.08 22.00
C GLY A 76 47.27 23.23 23.13
N ASP A 77 48.12 22.80 24.07
CA ASP A 77 47.71 22.01 25.23
C ASP A 77 46.93 22.82 26.26
N THR A 78 47.21 24.12 26.43
CA THR A 78 46.51 24.99 27.40
C THR A 78 45.15 25.42 26.87
N ILE A 79 45.08 25.84 25.60
CA ILE A 79 43.81 26.17 24.95
C ILE A 79 42.98 24.89 24.83
N GLY A 80 43.56 23.82 24.30
CA GLY A 80 42.92 22.51 24.19
C GLY A 80 42.45 21.98 25.55
N GLY A 81 43.27 22.06 26.59
CA GLY A 81 42.95 21.58 27.94
C GLY A 81 41.80 22.34 28.60
N ILE A 82 41.73 23.66 28.41
CA ILE A 82 40.64 24.49 28.97
C ILE A 82 39.38 24.40 28.11
N THR A 83 39.49 24.41 26.78
CA THR A 83 38.31 24.42 25.90
C THR A 83 37.67 23.05 25.72
N SER A 84 38.46 21.96 25.80
CA SER A 84 37.95 20.60 25.53
C SER A 84 36.80 20.20 26.45
N PRO A 85 36.81 20.42 27.77
CA PRO A 85 35.67 20.09 28.63
C PRO A 85 34.38 20.84 28.25
N PHE A 86 34.47 22.10 27.81
CA PHE A 86 33.31 22.88 27.39
C PHE A 86 32.78 22.42 26.02
N ILE A 87 33.67 22.18 25.06
CA ILE A 87 33.29 21.65 23.73
C ILE A 87 32.67 20.26 23.88
N ASN A 88 33.27 19.38 24.69
CA ASN A 88 32.74 18.05 24.95
C ASN A 88 31.39 18.10 25.68
N GLY A 89 31.21 19.03 26.62
CA GLY A 89 29.93 19.26 27.30
C GLY A 89 28.83 19.72 26.33
N ILE A 90 29.14 20.69 25.46
CA ILE A 90 28.21 21.15 24.41
C ILE A 90 27.91 20.03 23.43
N ALA A 91 28.92 19.29 22.98
CA ALA A 91 28.76 18.15 22.08
C ALA A 91 27.85 17.07 22.69
N ALA A 92 28.05 16.73 23.96
CA ALA A 92 27.20 15.76 24.67
C ALA A 92 25.74 16.23 24.76
N ILE A 93 25.50 17.52 25.03
CA ILE A 93 24.14 18.11 25.06
C ILE A 93 23.51 18.06 23.67
N LEU A 94 24.24 18.42 22.62
CA LEU A 94 23.75 18.40 21.24
C LEU A 94 23.42 16.96 20.79
N VAL A 95 24.28 16.00 21.12
CA VAL A 95 24.06 14.58 20.85
C VAL A 95 22.82 14.07 21.59
N TYR A 96 22.63 14.44 22.86
CA TYR A 96 21.42 14.10 23.61
C TYR A 96 20.14 14.67 22.97
N ILE A 97 20.18 15.94 22.54
CA ILE A 97 19.05 16.57 21.84
C ILE A 97 18.77 15.86 20.51
N ALA A 98 19.81 15.52 19.74
CA ALA A 98 19.67 14.82 18.49
C ALA A 98 19.03 13.44 18.69
N PHE A 99 19.49 12.66 19.67
CA PHE A 99 18.87 11.36 20.00
C PHE A 99 17.42 11.49 20.45
N LYS A 100 17.09 12.54 21.21
CA LYS A 100 15.71 12.81 21.63
C LYS A 100 14.80 13.07 20.43
N GLU A 101 15.22 13.90 19.48
CA GLU A 101 14.42 14.18 18.28
C GLU A 101 14.34 12.97 17.34
N GLN A 102 15.42 12.18 17.23
CA GLN A 102 15.40 10.92 16.49
C GLN A 102 14.38 9.93 17.07
N LYS A 103 14.37 9.76 18.40
CA LYS A 103 13.39 8.90 19.07
C LYS A 103 11.96 9.37 18.78
N LYS A 104 11.69 10.68 18.93
CA LYS A 104 10.38 11.26 18.62
C LYS A 104 9.96 11.02 17.17
N SER A 105 10.89 11.16 16.21
CA SER A 105 10.62 10.89 14.80
C SER A 105 10.27 9.42 14.55
N ASN A 106 10.96 8.50 15.22
CA ASN A 106 10.67 7.06 15.11
C ASN A 106 9.30 6.71 15.69
N ASP A 107 8.93 7.34 16.82
CA ASP A 107 7.62 7.14 17.44
C ASP A 107 6.49 7.58 16.48
N ILE A 108 6.62 8.77 15.88
CA ILE A 108 5.66 9.30 14.89
C ILE A 108 5.58 8.41 13.65
N LEU A 109 6.73 8.02 13.08
CA LEU A 109 6.77 7.14 11.91
C LEU A 109 6.10 5.79 12.20
N THR A 110 6.31 5.24 13.40
CA THR A 110 5.68 3.98 13.81
C THR A 110 4.16 4.12 13.90
N GLU A 111 3.68 5.23 14.44
CA GLU A 111 2.25 5.55 14.49
C GLU A 111 1.63 5.66 13.09
N GLU A 112 2.29 6.38 12.17
CA GLU A 112 1.84 6.53 10.78
C GLU A 112 1.76 5.17 10.06
N ILE A 113 2.79 4.33 10.19
CA ILE A 113 2.81 2.97 9.62
C ILE A 113 1.66 2.12 10.19
N ASN A 114 1.39 2.24 11.49
CA ASN A 114 0.30 1.50 12.13
C ASN A 114 -1.07 1.97 11.63
N ILE A 115 -1.26 3.28 11.45
CA ILE A 115 -2.49 3.85 10.87
C ILE A 115 -2.68 3.33 9.43
N GLU A 116 -1.63 3.33 8.61
CA GLU A 116 -1.69 2.84 7.24
C GLU A 116 -2.02 1.35 7.17
N LYS A 117 -1.38 0.53 8.01
CA LYS A 117 -1.69 -0.91 8.14
C LYS A 117 -3.14 -1.14 8.56
N ASN A 118 -3.66 -0.37 9.51
CA ASN A 118 -5.04 -0.50 9.95
C ASN A 118 -6.03 -0.14 8.83
N LYS A 119 -5.77 0.92 8.07
CA LYS A 119 -6.56 1.26 6.88
C LYS A 119 -6.51 0.16 5.82
N GLU A 120 -5.34 -0.43 5.59
CA GLU A 120 -5.20 -1.55 4.67
C GLU A 120 -6.03 -2.75 5.13
N LEU A 121 -5.98 -3.10 6.42
CA LEU A 121 -6.78 -4.18 7.00
C LEU A 121 -8.28 -3.93 6.82
N GLU A 122 -8.76 -2.72 7.12
CA GLU A 122 -10.16 -2.33 6.95
C GLU A 122 -10.62 -2.44 5.48
N ASN A 123 -9.77 -2.01 4.53
CA ASN A 123 -10.04 -2.16 3.10
C ASN A 123 -10.12 -3.62 2.68
N LEU A 124 -9.22 -4.48 3.19
CA LEU A 124 -9.23 -5.92 2.91
C LEU A 124 -10.47 -6.60 3.50
N GLU A 125 -10.89 -6.22 4.70
CA GLU A 125 -12.13 -6.72 5.31
C GLU A 125 -13.37 -6.30 4.51
N THR A 126 -13.41 -5.05 4.06
CA THR A 126 -14.48 -4.53 3.21
C THR A 126 -14.55 -5.30 1.89
N LEU A 127 -13.40 -5.50 1.23
CA LEU A 127 -13.31 -6.26 -0.01
C LEU A 127 -13.72 -7.73 0.20
N LYS A 128 -13.32 -8.36 1.31
CA LYS A 128 -13.75 -9.72 1.68
C LYS A 128 -15.28 -9.80 1.71
N LYS A 129 -15.96 -8.86 2.37
CA LYS A 129 -17.44 -8.82 2.45
C LYS A 129 -18.06 -8.68 1.05
N VAL A 130 -17.51 -7.82 0.20
CA VAL A 130 -17.99 -7.62 -1.18
C VAL A 130 -17.85 -8.90 -2.00
N ILE A 131 -16.74 -9.63 -1.87
CA ILE A 131 -16.52 -10.89 -2.57
C ILE A 131 -17.50 -11.95 -2.08
N LEU A 132 -17.65 -12.15 -0.77
CA LEU A 132 -18.58 -13.15 -0.24
C LEU A 132 -20.04 -12.82 -0.61
N TYR A 133 -20.41 -11.55 -0.58
CA TYR A 133 -21.71 -11.08 -1.06
C TYR A 133 -21.92 -11.40 -2.54
N ASP A 134 -20.91 -11.16 -3.38
CA ASP A 134 -20.96 -11.48 -4.80
C ASP A 134 -21.20 -12.98 -5.05
N LEU A 135 -20.46 -13.82 -4.34
CA LEU A 135 -20.60 -15.27 -4.42
C LEU A 135 -22.00 -15.72 -4.00
N ASN A 136 -22.50 -15.24 -2.87
CA ASN A 136 -23.77 -15.69 -2.29
C ASN A 136 -25.00 -15.13 -3.01
N VAL A 137 -24.97 -13.86 -3.40
CA VAL A 137 -26.18 -13.15 -3.87
C VAL A 137 -26.26 -13.08 -5.40
N ARG A 138 -25.11 -13.12 -6.11
CA ARG A 138 -25.10 -13.05 -7.57
C ARG A 138 -24.70 -14.36 -8.22
N ILE A 139 -23.52 -14.88 -7.90
CA ILE A 139 -22.95 -16.01 -8.65
C ILE A 139 -23.69 -17.30 -8.33
N LYS A 140 -23.89 -17.67 -7.07
CA LYS A 140 -24.60 -18.92 -6.73
C LYS A 140 -26.04 -18.95 -7.27
N PRO A 141 -26.91 -17.94 -7.02
CA PRO A 141 -28.26 -17.94 -7.56
C PRO A 141 -28.29 -17.89 -9.10
N GLY A 142 -27.31 -17.21 -9.71
CA GLY A 142 -27.15 -17.21 -11.16
C GLY A 142 -26.84 -18.59 -11.72
N ALA A 143 -25.92 -19.32 -11.09
CA ALA A 143 -25.57 -20.69 -11.45
C ALA A 143 -26.76 -21.65 -11.30
N GLU A 144 -27.53 -21.52 -10.22
CA GLU A 144 -28.75 -22.32 -9.99
C GLU A 144 -29.81 -22.09 -11.07
N ARG A 145 -30.05 -20.83 -11.46
CA ARG A 145 -30.96 -20.49 -12.57
C ARG A 145 -30.50 -21.07 -13.90
N ILE A 146 -29.19 -21.00 -14.20
CA ILE A 146 -28.62 -21.61 -15.41
C ILE A 146 -28.84 -23.13 -15.42
N ILE A 147 -28.73 -23.83 -14.29
CA ILE A 147 -29.05 -25.27 -14.24
C ILE A 147 -30.51 -25.53 -14.63
N ILE A 148 -31.44 -24.70 -14.15
CA ILE A 148 -32.87 -24.83 -14.49
C ILE A 148 -33.07 -24.61 -16.00
N GLU A 149 -32.46 -23.56 -16.57
CA GLU A 149 -32.50 -23.30 -18.03
C GLU A 149 -31.95 -24.47 -18.84
N ILE A 150 -30.80 -25.02 -18.43
CA ILE A 150 -30.18 -26.16 -19.13
C ILE A 150 -31.10 -27.38 -19.09
N ARG A 151 -31.69 -27.69 -17.93
CA ARG A 151 -32.61 -28.84 -17.79
C ARG A 151 -33.83 -28.69 -18.67
N LYS A 152 -34.44 -27.51 -18.68
CA LYS A 152 -35.59 -27.23 -19.54
C LYS A 152 -35.22 -27.32 -21.02
N CYS A 153 -34.03 -26.86 -21.40
CA CYS A 153 -33.51 -27.02 -22.77
C CYS A 153 -33.27 -28.50 -23.12
N LEU A 154 -32.77 -29.33 -22.18
CA LEU A 154 -32.59 -30.77 -22.39
C LEU A 154 -33.93 -31.51 -22.58
N GLU A 155 -34.96 -31.15 -21.80
CA GLU A 155 -36.32 -31.69 -21.96
C GLU A 155 -36.92 -31.30 -23.31
N GLU A 156 -36.75 -30.04 -23.72
CA GLU A 156 -37.23 -29.53 -25.01
C GLU A 156 -36.39 -30.02 -26.20
N LEU A 157 -35.18 -30.57 -26.01
CA LEU A 157 -34.43 -31.19 -27.12
C LEU A 157 -35.11 -32.48 -27.63
N GLU A 158 -35.94 -33.10 -26.79
CA GLU A 158 -36.72 -34.28 -27.15
C GLU A 158 -38.00 -33.91 -27.90
N ASP A 159 -38.46 -32.66 -27.77
CA ASP A 159 -39.71 -32.16 -28.35
C ASP A 159 -39.41 -31.15 -29.47
N THR A 160 -39.87 -31.42 -30.70
CA THR A 160 -39.44 -30.73 -31.93
C THR A 160 -39.68 -29.20 -32.02
N ASN A 161 -40.19 -28.56 -30.96
CA ASN A 161 -40.41 -27.11 -30.84
C ASN A 161 -39.53 -26.49 -29.74
N ILE A 162 -38.25 -26.32 -30.04
CA ILE A 162 -37.29 -25.69 -29.11
C ILE A 162 -37.60 -24.19 -29.04
N LYS A 163 -37.98 -23.70 -27.84
CA LYS A 163 -38.28 -22.29 -27.60
C LYS A 163 -37.01 -21.51 -27.26
N TYR A 164 -37.01 -20.25 -27.69
CA TYR A 164 -35.99 -19.26 -27.34
C TYR A 164 -36.04 -18.98 -25.83
N TYR A 165 -34.90 -19.10 -25.16
CA TYR A 165 -34.68 -18.49 -23.85
C TYR A 165 -34.15 -17.08 -24.11
N ASN A 166 -35.03 -16.08 -24.07
CA ASN A 166 -34.61 -14.67 -24.16
C ASN A 166 -34.22 -14.10 -22.78
N ASP A 167 -34.52 -14.83 -21.70
CA ASP A 167 -34.19 -14.43 -20.34
C ASP A 167 -32.87 -15.05 -19.92
N HIS A 168 -31.75 -14.51 -20.40
CA HIS A 168 -30.44 -14.92 -19.89
C HIS A 168 -30.13 -14.29 -18.56
N VAL A 169 -29.68 -15.12 -17.63
CA VAL A 169 -29.04 -14.66 -16.41
C VAL A 169 -27.78 -13.86 -16.77
N ASP A 170 -27.72 -12.61 -16.31
CA ASP A 170 -26.47 -11.85 -16.28
C ASP A 170 -25.49 -12.56 -15.34
N PHE A 171 -24.57 -13.32 -15.94
CA PHE A 171 -23.58 -14.14 -15.25
C PHE A 171 -22.19 -13.64 -15.59
N ASN A 172 -21.65 -12.71 -14.78
CA ASN A 172 -20.36 -12.09 -15.04
C ASN A 172 -19.49 -11.99 -13.77
N ASP A 173 -18.19 -11.76 -14.00
CA ASP A 173 -17.11 -11.72 -13.02
C ASP A 173 -16.59 -10.29 -12.79
N GLN A 174 -17.45 -9.27 -12.93
CA GLN A 174 -17.02 -7.86 -12.90
C GLN A 174 -16.24 -7.48 -11.63
N ILE A 175 -16.59 -8.04 -10.47
CA ILE A 175 -15.86 -7.82 -9.22
C ILE A 175 -14.46 -8.41 -9.27
N PHE A 176 -14.30 -9.61 -9.83
CA PHE A 176 -12.98 -10.20 -9.99
C PHE A 176 -12.09 -9.39 -10.92
N LYS A 177 -12.66 -8.92 -12.04
CA LYS A 177 -11.91 -8.09 -13.02
C LYS A 177 -11.53 -6.71 -12.50
N SER A 178 -12.29 -6.14 -11.56
CA SER A 178 -12.04 -4.79 -11.04
C SER A 178 -11.03 -4.75 -9.89
N ASN A 179 -10.66 -5.90 -9.32
CA ASN A 179 -9.82 -5.97 -8.13
C ASN A 179 -8.47 -6.64 -8.40
N ASN A 180 -7.45 -6.27 -7.60
CA ASN A 180 -6.10 -6.82 -7.74
C ASN A 180 -6.01 -8.22 -7.13
N LEU A 181 -5.42 -9.17 -7.87
CA LEU A 181 -5.16 -10.54 -7.43
C LEU A 181 -4.38 -10.62 -6.11
N SER A 182 -3.49 -9.66 -5.84
CA SER A 182 -2.76 -9.60 -4.57
C SER A 182 -3.69 -9.43 -3.37
N SER A 183 -4.82 -8.74 -3.54
CA SER A 183 -5.80 -8.53 -2.47
C SER A 183 -6.56 -9.82 -2.18
N TYR A 184 -6.94 -10.57 -3.21
CA TYR A 184 -7.53 -11.91 -3.06
C TYR A 184 -6.57 -12.84 -2.33
N LEU A 185 -5.29 -12.83 -2.71
CA LEU A 185 -4.28 -13.61 -2.02
C LEU A 185 -4.25 -13.21 -0.54
N LYS A 186 -4.07 -11.93 -0.21
CA LYS A 186 -4.04 -11.44 1.18
C LYS A 186 -5.28 -11.86 2.01
N ILE A 187 -6.47 -11.84 1.40
CA ILE A 187 -7.73 -12.20 2.08
C ILE A 187 -7.84 -13.72 2.30
N PHE A 188 -7.53 -14.51 1.27
CA PHE A 188 -7.77 -15.97 1.26
C PHE A 188 -6.49 -16.80 1.43
N ASN A 189 -5.38 -16.21 1.91
CA ASN A 189 -4.11 -16.94 2.13
C ASN A 189 -4.10 -17.82 3.38
N LYS A 190 -5.16 -17.81 4.20
CA LYS A 190 -5.21 -18.62 5.43
C LYS A 190 -4.96 -20.09 5.13
N GLU A 191 -5.47 -20.57 4.00
CA GLU A 191 -5.09 -21.84 3.40
C GLU A 191 -4.82 -21.62 1.90
N PRO A 192 -3.66 -22.07 1.36
CA PRO A 192 -3.34 -21.90 -0.06
C PRO A 192 -4.39 -22.46 -1.03
N LYS A 193 -5.25 -23.37 -0.55
CA LYS A 193 -6.34 -23.95 -1.32
C LYS A 193 -7.45 -22.95 -1.58
N ASP A 194 -7.80 -22.07 -0.65
CA ASP A 194 -8.97 -21.19 -0.76
C ASP A 194 -8.80 -20.17 -1.88
N PHE A 195 -7.62 -19.57 -1.98
CA PHE A 195 -7.29 -18.66 -3.08
C PHE A 195 -7.46 -19.35 -4.45
N ASN A 196 -6.99 -20.60 -4.57
CA ASN A 196 -7.15 -21.36 -5.81
C ASN A 196 -8.61 -21.70 -6.09
N VAL A 197 -9.40 -22.01 -5.06
CA VAL A 197 -10.84 -22.25 -5.19
C VAL A 197 -11.55 -20.99 -5.70
N ILE A 198 -11.29 -19.82 -5.11
CA ILE A 198 -11.83 -18.53 -5.56
C ILE A 198 -11.46 -18.25 -7.02
N LEU A 199 -10.19 -18.43 -7.38
CA LEU A 199 -9.74 -18.23 -8.76
C LEU A 199 -10.46 -19.17 -9.74
N ASN A 200 -10.64 -20.43 -9.33
CA ASN A 200 -11.36 -21.43 -10.11
C ASN A 200 -12.85 -21.05 -10.27
N ILE A 201 -13.50 -20.55 -9.21
CA ILE A 201 -14.88 -20.04 -9.27
C ILE A 201 -15.00 -18.97 -10.36
N TYR A 202 -14.18 -17.92 -10.32
CA TYR A 202 -14.29 -16.83 -11.29
C TYR A 202 -13.90 -17.24 -12.72
N ASN A 203 -12.92 -18.12 -12.89
CA ASN A 203 -12.60 -18.69 -14.21
C ASN A 203 -13.77 -19.49 -14.79
N ARG A 204 -14.48 -20.26 -13.94
CA ARG A 204 -15.66 -21.03 -14.33
C ARG A 204 -16.85 -20.14 -14.66
N VAL A 205 -17.02 -18.99 -13.99
CA VAL A 205 -18.08 -18.03 -14.32
C VAL A 205 -18.02 -17.64 -15.80
N ASN A 206 -16.84 -17.21 -16.26
CA ASN A 206 -16.63 -16.84 -17.66
C ASN A 206 -16.80 -18.02 -18.63
N PHE A 207 -16.38 -19.23 -18.22
CA PHE A 207 -16.59 -20.43 -19.02
C PHE A 207 -18.09 -20.73 -19.22
N ILE A 208 -18.86 -20.74 -18.14
CA ILE A 208 -20.30 -21.03 -18.14
C ILE A 208 -21.04 -19.97 -18.97
N TYR A 209 -20.72 -18.69 -18.79
CA TYR A 209 -21.31 -17.60 -19.57
C TYR A 209 -21.16 -17.83 -21.09
N LYS A 210 -19.99 -18.30 -21.54
CA LYS A 210 -19.73 -18.58 -22.96
C LYS A 210 -20.43 -19.83 -23.49
N HIS A 211 -20.91 -20.71 -22.60
CA HIS A 211 -21.51 -21.99 -22.96
C HIS A 211 -22.98 -22.05 -22.54
N THR A 212 -23.65 -20.93 -22.27
CA THR A 212 -25.07 -20.93 -21.92
C THR A 212 -25.92 -21.62 -23.01
N PRO A 213 -27.13 -22.09 -22.68
CA PRO A 213 -28.01 -22.74 -23.65
C PRO A 213 -28.19 -21.97 -24.96
N LEU A 214 -28.25 -20.63 -24.92
CA LEU A 214 -28.31 -19.78 -26.11
C LEU A 214 -27.02 -19.77 -26.92
N GLN A 215 -25.85 -19.68 -26.28
CA GLN A 215 -24.60 -19.72 -27.03
C GLN A 215 -24.42 -21.07 -27.72
N ILE A 216 -24.81 -22.16 -27.04
CA ILE A 216 -24.84 -23.50 -27.62
C ILE A 216 -25.86 -23.59 -28.76
N SER A 217 -27.01 -22.93 -28.66
CA SER A 217 -28.04 -22.94 -29.70
C SER A 217 -27.56 -22.28 -30.99
N PHE A 218 -26.83 -21.16 -30.90
CA PHE A 218 -26.20 -20.51 -32.04
C PHE A 218 -25.05 -21.32 -32.63
N LYS A 219 -24.25 -21.99 -31.79
CA LYS A 219 -23.13 -22.83 -32.23
C LYS A 219 -23.59 -24.06 -33.04
N TYR A 220 -24.71 -24.66 -32.64
CA TYR A 220 -25.29 -25.84 -33.30
C TYR A 220 -26.74 -25.56 -33.70
N PRO A 221 -26.98 -24.79 -34.76
CA PRO A 221 -28.34 -24.44 -35.16
C PRO A 221 -29.10 -25.72 -35.49
N THR A 222 -30.29 -25.90 -34.93
CA THR A 222 -31.18 -27.05 -35.18
C THR A 222 -32.60 -26.62 -35.55
N ASP A 223 -32.94 -25.36 -35.27
CA ASP A 223 -34.17 -24.74 -35.71
C ASP A 223 -34.10 -24.34 -37.19
N LYS A 224 -35.27 -24.27 -37.82
CA LYS A 224 -35.43 -23.94 -39.25
C LYS A 224 -34.96 -22.52 -39.58
N ASN A 225 -34.95 -21.60 -38.60
CA ASN A 225 -34.61 -20.20 -38.81
C ASN A 225 -33.08 -20.00 -38.92
N ASN A 226 -32.31 -20.81 -38.19
CA ASN A 226 -30.85 -20.74 -38.15
C ASN A 226 -30.18 -21.74 -39.10
N MET A 227 -30.90 -22.75 -39.63
CA MET A 227 -30.39 -23.69 -40.62
C MET A 227 -30.86 -23.34 -42.05
N VAL A 228 -29.98 -22.74 -42.86
CA VAL A 228 -30.21 -22.55 -44.30
C VAL A 228 -29.60 -23.72 -45.08
N PHE A 229 -30.41 -24.69 -45.49
CA PHE A 229 -29.98 -25.80 -46.35
C PHE A 229 -30.40 -25.57 -47.81
N ILE A 230 -29.54 -24.90 -48.57
CA ILE A 230 -29.71 -24.74 -50.02
C ILE A 230 -29.30 -26.05 -50.71
N ASP A 231 -30.17 -26.63 -51.53
CA ASP A 231 -29.90 -27.81 -52.37
C ASP A 231 -29.42 -29.09 -51.65
N VAL A 232 -29.55 -29.18 -50.33
CA VAL A 232 -29.16 -30.38 -49.57
C VAL A 232 -30.26 -31.45 -49.63
N PRO A 233 -29.94 -32.73 -49.93
CA PRO A 233 -30.91 -33.83 -49.87
C PRO A 233 -31.52 -34.01 -48.47
N LYS A 234 -32.82 -34.33 -48.38
CA LYS A 234 -33.54 -34.50 -47.09
C LYS A 234 -32.81 -35.41 -46.10
N LYS A 235 -32.28 -36.55 -46.56
CA LYS A 235 -31.52 -37.51 -45.73
C LYS A 235 -30.30 -36.85 -45.05
N ARG A 236 -29.54 -36.03 -45.78
CA ARG A 236 -28.38 -35.31 -45.22
C ARG A 236 -28.80 -34.22 -44.23
N ARG A 237 -29.95 -33.58 -44.43
CA ARG A 237 -30.50 -32.61 -43.47
C ARG A 237 -30.83 -33.30 -42.14
N THR A 238 -31.57 -34.41 -42.18
CA THR A 238 -31.92 -35.18 -40.98
C THR A 238 -30.70 -35.62 -40.19
N THR A 239 -29.70 -36.22 -40.86
CA THR A 239 -28.45 -36.63 -40.19
C THR A 239 -27.67 -35.45 -39.59
N THR A 240 -27.71 -34.27 -40.23
CA THR A 240 -27.04 -33.07 -39.69
C THR A 240 -27.75 -32.57 -38.43
N ILE A 241 -29.09 -32.53 -38.46
CA ILE A 241 -29.91 -32.16 -37.31
C ILE A 241 -29.66 -33.12 -36.14
N GLU A 242 -29.72 -34.43 -36.37
CA GLU A 242 -29.43 -35.46 -35.35
C GLU A 242 -28.04 -35.29 -34.73
N ARG A 243 -27.01 -35.03 -35.55
CA ARG A 243 -25.65 -34.76 -35.06
C ARG A 243 -25.57 -33.49 -34.23
N HIS A 244 -26.27 -32.42 -34.62
CA HIS A 244 -26.30 -31.18 -33.85
C HIS A 244 -27.04 -31.36 -32.52
N LEU A 245 -28.18 -32.05 -32.51
CA LEU A 245 -28.91 -32.39 -31.28
C LEU A 245 -28.04 -33.21 -30.32
N ALA A 246 -27.34 -34.23 -30.83
CA ALA A 246 -26.42 -35.05 -30.02
C ALA A 246 -25.28 -34.20 -29.41
N LYS A 247 -24.67 -33.30 -30.19
CA LYS A 247 -23.62 -32.39 -29.71
C LYS A 247 -24.13 -31.41 -28.65
N LYS A 248 -25.32 -30.83 -28.86
CA LYS A 248 -25.99 -29.95 -27.89
C LYS A 248 -26.22 -30.68 -26.57
N LYS A 249 -26.77 -31.89 -26.62
CA LYS A 249 -27.04 -32.70 -25.43
C LYS A 249 -25.77 -32.93 -24.61
N ILE A 250 -24.67 -33.36 -25.26
CA ILE A 250 -23.39 -33.60 -24.60
C ILE A 250 -22.84 -32.31 -23.95
N GLU A 251 -22.84 -31.19 -24.67
CA GLU A 251 -22.32 -29.92 -24.11
C GLU A 251 -23.17 -29.41 -22.95
N LEU A 252 -24.50 -29.54 -23.02
CA LEU A 252 -25.41 -29.16 -21.94
C LEU A 252 -25.25 -30.05 -20.69
N GLU A 253 -25.10 -31.36 -20.87
CA GLU A 253 -24.84 -32.30 -19.75
C GLU A 253 -23.51 -31.99 -19.05
N LEU A 254 -22.45 -31.71 -19.83
CA LEU A 254 -21.15 -31.27 -19.29
C LEU A 254 -21.27 -29.95 -18.53
N LEU A 255 -22.06 -29.01 -19.06
CA LEU A 255 -22.30 -27.72 -18.43
C LEU A 255 -22.99 -27.88 -17.08
N ILE A 256 -24.00 -28.75 -16.95
CA ILE A 256 -24.65 -29.04 -15.66
C ILE A 256 -23.61 -29.44 -14.60
N ASN A 257 -22.71 -30.37 -14.93
CA ASN A 257 -21.71 -30.85 -13.97
C ASN A 257 -20.72 -29.75 -13.56
N ASN A 258 -20.29 -28.93 -14.53
CA ASN A 258 -19.42 -27.78 -14.25
C ASN A 258 -20.11 -26.74 -13.36
N THR A 259 -21.39 -26.45 -13.61
CA THR A 259 -22.17 -25.49 -12.84
C THR A 259 -22.47 -26.00 -11.43
N LYS A 260 -22.73 -27.29 -11.25
CA LYS A 260 -22.87 -27.91 -9.91
C LYS A 260 -21.59 -27.81 -9.11
N SER A 261 -20.46 -28.23 -9.70
CA SER A 261 -19.17 -28.14 -9.02
C SER A 261 -18.76 -26.69 -8.71
N LEU A 262 -19.22 -25.71 -9.51
CA LEU A 262 -19.07 -24.29 -9.16
C LEU A 262 -19.86 -23.94 -7.89
N ILE A 263 -21.12 -24.37 -7.78
CA ILE A 263 -21.96 -24.12 -6.59
C ILE A 263 -21.35 -24.78 -5.36
N ASP A 264 -20.90 -26.03 -5.47
CA ASP A 264 -20.26 -26.75 -4.35
C ASP A 264 -19.02 -25.99 -3.82
N ASN A 265 -18.17 -25.49 -4.72
CA ASN A 265 -17.00 -24.68 -4.35
C ASN A 265 -17.39 -23.35 -3.68
N ILE A 266 -18.50 -22.74 -4.12
CA ILE A 266 -19.00 -21.51 -3.50
C ILE A 266 -19.49 -21.80 -2.08
N ASP A 267 -20.24 -22.88 -1.89
CA ASP A 267 -20.77 -23.28 -0.59
C ASP A 267 -19.63 -23.62 0.39
N GLU A 268 -18.58 -24.29 -0.05
CA GLU A 268 -17.38 -24.53 0.76
C GLU A 268 -16.74 -23.23 1.25
N ILE A 269 -16.60 -22.23 0.36
CA ILE A 269 -16.03 -20.92 0.70
C ILE A 269 -16.96 -20.15 1.65
N LEU A 270 -18.26 -20.11 1.38
CA LEU A 270 -19.21 -19.39 2.22
C LEU A 270 -19.25 -19.98 3.63
N LEU A 271 -19.35 -21.30 3.78
CA LEU A 271 -19.35 -21.98 5.08
C LEU A 271 -18.08 -21.70 5.91
N LYS A 272 -16.95 -21.47 5.24
CA LYS A 272 -15.66 -21.23 5.91
C LYS A 272 -15.47 -19.76 6.34
N TYR A 273 -16.14 -18.83 5.67
CA TYR A 273 -15.87 -17.40 5.79
C TYR A 273 -17.06 -16.53 6.22
N GLU A 274 -18.28 -17.10 6.31
CA GLU A 274 -19.44 -16.60 7.08
C GLU A 274 -19.17 -16.61 8.60
#